data_AF-A0A7S4FHR0-F1
#
_entry.id   AF-A0A7S4FHR0-F1
#
_cell.length_a   1.000
_cell.length_b   1.000
_cell.length_c   1.000
_cell.angle_alpha   90.00
_cell.angle_beta   90.00
_cell.angle_gamma   90.00
#
_symmetry.space_group_name_H-M   'P 1'
#
loop_
_entity.id
_entity.type
_entity.pdbx_description
1 polymer ?
#
loop_
_entity_poly.entity_id
_entity_poly.type
_entity_poly.pdbx_seq_one_letter_code
_entity_poly.pdbx_strand_id
1 'polypeptide(L)'
;EPVQGPAPSGEHSIREPVDVTSAGRQQVCRTASTNEGALHCPSVCTDVLTAALRGHKQCIEHLVNQGTGDVNAFDDGWSPLLNAACNGHVACISVLALLNADVNACDDDGYGPVYIAAQYGHVECLQTLAHLKADVNACNNTGASPVSIA
;
A
#
# COMPACT_ATOMS: atom_id res chain seq x y z
N GLU A 1 -19.51 -0.14 57.14
CA GLU A 1 -20.21 -0.68 55.94
C GLU A 1 -20.92 0.48 55.26
N PRO A 2 -20.91 0.64 53.92
CA PRO A 2 -20.78 -0.41 52.91
C PRO A 2 -19.58 -0.27 51.93
N VAL A 3 -19.06 -1.44 51.57
CA VAL A 3 -18.46 -1.93 50.31
C VAL A 3 -17.66 -1.01 49.37
N GLN A 4 -16.35 -1.29 49.33
CA GLN A 4 -15.51 -1.18 48.14
C GLN A 4 -15.89 -2.25 47.11
N GLY A 5 -15.99 -1.87 45.84
CA GLY A 5 -15.93 -2.78 44.70
C GLY A 5 -14.90 -2.24 43.68
N PRO A 6 -14.05 -3.08 43.06
CA PRO A 6 -13.14 -2.64 42.01
C PRO A 6 -13.79 -2.81 40.62
N ALA A 7 -13.62 -1.84 39.74
CA ALA A 7 -13.93 -1.97 38.32
C ALA A 7 -12.98 -1.11 37.46
N PRO A 8 -12.70 -1.50 36.20
CA PRO A 8 -11.33 -1.55 35.72
C PRO A 8 -11.05 -0.67 34.48
N SER A 9 -9.76 -0.61 34.14
CA SER A 9 -9.17 -0.57 32.79
C SER A 9 -9.64 0.47 31.78
N GLY A 10 -8.69 1.28 31.33
CA GLY A 10 -8.78 2.01 30.07
C GLY A 10 -7.79 3.16 30.07
N GLU A 11 -6.50 2.85 29.91
CA GLU A 11 -5.51 3.83 29.49
C GLU A 11 -6.07 4.55 28.26
N HIS A 12 -6.46 5.81 28.46
CA HIS A 12 -6.78 6.73 27.39
C HIS A 12 -5.44 7.02 26.71
N SER A 13 -5.03 6.12 25.82
CA SER A 13 -3.93 6.36 24.89
C SER A 13 -4.43 7.43 23.94
N ILE A 14 -4.23 8.68 24.37
CA ILE A 14 -4.25 9.85 23.51
C ILE A 14 -3.25 9.57 22.40
N ARG A 15 -3.75 9.03 21.28
CA ARG A 15 -2.99 9.02 20.03
C ARG A 15 -2.82 10.48 19.66
N GLU A 16 -1.66 11.03 20.00
CA GLU A 16 -1.19 12.32 19.50
C GLU A 16 -1.46 12.37 17.98
N PRO A 17 -1.91 13.52 17.45
CA PRO A 17 -2.08 13.66 16.01
C PRO A 17 -0.74 13.33 15.34
N VAL A 18 -0.76 12.34 14.44
CA VAL A 18 0.42 11.97 13.65
C VAL A 18 0.90 13.20 12.90
N ASP A 19 1.94 13.81 13.46
CA ASP A 19 2.60 14.99 12.96
C ASP A 19 3.23 14.62 11.61
N VAL A 20 2.52 14.91 10.51
CA VAL A 20 2.99 14.77 9.13
C VAL A 20 4.02 15.84 8.77
N THR A 21 4.93 16.15 9.68
CA THR A 21 5.91 17.23 9.54
C THR A 21 7.24 16.68 9.02
N SER A 22 7.36 16.66 7.69
CA SER A 22 8.56 16.99 6.88
C SER A 22 9.95 16.39 7.17
N ALA A 23 10.18 15.54 8.18
CA ALA A 23 11.52 15.01 8.49
C ALA A 23 11.70 13.50 8.22
N GLY A 24 10.63 12.77 7.89
CA GLY A 24 10.63 11.31 7.66
C GLY A 24 10.16 10.86 6.27
N ARG A 25 10.16 11.75 5.26
CA ARG A 25 9.63 11.51 3.90
C ARG A 25 10.31 10.38 3.11
N GLN A 26 11.24 9.66 3.72
CA GLN A 26 12.09 8.62 3.13
C GLN A 26 12.00 7.27 3.86
N GLN A 27 11.03 7.06 4.77
CA GLN A 27 10.82 5.73 5.35
C GLN A 27 10.12 4.79 4.35
N VAL A 28 10.82 4.53 3.24
CA VAL A 28 10.97 3.24 2.58
C VAL A 28 9.66 2.45 2.48
N CYS A 29 8.96 2.53 1.34
CA CYS A 29 8.08 1.45 0.88
C CYS A 29 8.85 0.15 1.16
N ARG A 30 8.40 -0.67 2.12
CA ARG A 30 9.22 -1.72 2.77
C ARG A 30 10.32 -2.22 1.85
N THR A 31 11.60 -1.94 2.14
CA THR A 31 12.67 -2.72 1.51
C THR A 31 12.46 -4.12 2.04
N ALA A 32 11.74 -4.96 1.28
CA ALA A 32 11.67 -6.38 1.55
C ALA A 32 13.13 -6.83 1.63
N SER A 33 13.61 -7.02 2.86
CA SER A 33 14.96 -7.41 3.18
C SER A 33 15.08 -8.89 2.83
N THR A 34 15.08 -9.16 1.54
CA THR A 34 15.48 -10.42 0.97
C THR A 34 16.59 -10.09 -0.02
N ASN A 35 17.81 -10.16 0.53
CA ASN A 35 19.03 -10.61 -0.12
C ASN A 35 19.10 -10.35 -1.64
N GLU A 36 19.79 -9.26 -1.96
CA GLU A 36 20.17 -8.85 -3.30
C GLU A 36 21.08 -9.91 -3.94
N GLY A 37 20.55 -10.64 -4.91
CA GLY A 37 21.32 -11.67 -5.59
C GLY A 37 20.57 -12.32 -6.75
N ALA A 38 20.76 -11.74 -7.93
CA ALA A 38 20.61 -12.35 -9.25
C ALA A 38 19.18 -12.59 -9.79
N LEU A 39 18.94 -11.89 -10.90
CA LEU A 39 18.05 -12.24 -12.00
C LEU A 39 18.30 -13.69 -12.48
N HIS A 40 17.52 -14.67 -12.00
CA HIS A 40 17.19 -15.89 -12.74
C HIS A 40 16.03 -16.63 -12.03
N CYS A 41 14.89 -16.80 -12.69
CA CYS A 41 13.84 -17.75 -12.32
C CYS A 41 14.41 -19.20 -12.18
N PRO A 42 13.72 -20.24 -11.63
CA PRO A 42 12.44 -20.33 -10.89
C PRO A 42 12.47 -21.35 -9.71
N SER A 43 12.33 -20.99 -8.43
CA SER A 43 12.03 -21.97 -7.34
C SER A 43 11.51 -21.39 -6.03
N VAL A 44 11.51 -20.08 -5.85
CA VAL A 44 10.67 -19.40 -4.86
C VAL A 44 9.80 -18.45 -5.65
N CYS A 45 8.54 -18.82 -5.85
CA CYS A 45 7.52 -17.88 -6.26
C CYS A 45 7.44 -16.83 -5.15
N THR A 46 8.16 -15.73 -5.33
CA THR A 46 8.02 -14.54 -4.49
C THR A 46 6.59 -14.07 -4.70
N ASP A 47 5.86 -13.90 -3.61
CA ASP A 47 4.49 -13.42 -3.54
C ASP A 47 4.22 -12.16 -4.40
N VAL A 48 2.94 -11.94 -4.75
CA VAL A 48 2.52 -10.82 -5.60
C VAL A 48 2.86 -9.46 -4.97
N LEU A 49 2.87 -9.37 -3.64
CA LEU A 49 3.27 -8.18 -2.89
C LEU A 49 4.72 -7.80 -3.20
N THR A 50 5.66 -8.73 -3.08
CA THR A 50 7.08 -8.51 -3.38
C THR A 50 7.32 -8.26 -4.87
N ALA A 51 6.61 -8.97 -5.75
CA ALA A 51 6.71 -8.73 -7.19
C ALA A 51 6.25 -7.31 -7.56
N ALA A 52 5.17 -6.82 -6.96
CA ALA A 52 4.68 -5.47 -7.17
C ALA A 52 5.60 -4.40 -6.58
N LEU A 53 6.17 -4.66 -5.40
CA LEU A 53 7.18 -3.80 -4.77
C LEU A 53 8.42 -3.62 -5.67
N ARG A 54 8.88 -4.69 -6.33
CA ARG A 54 10.08 -4.67 -7.20
C ARG A 54 9.78 -4.29 -8.66
N GLY A 55 8.53 -4.01 -9.01
CA GLY A 55 8.15 -3.65 -10.38
C GLY A 55 8.12 -4.83 -11.37
N HIS A 56 8.08 -6.07 -10.88
CA HIS A 56 8.16 -7.28 -11.70
C HIS A 56 6.79 -7.71 -12.24
N LYS A 57 6.25 -6.93 -13.19
CA LYS A 57 4.91 -7.16 -13.76
C LYS A 57 4.69 -8.58 -14.31
N GLN A 58 5.71 -9.16 -14.96
CA GLN A 58 5.61 -10.50 -15.54
C GLN A 58 5.48 -11.57 -14.45
N CYS A 59 6.14 -11.38 -13.30
CA CYS A 59 5.97 -12.27 -12.16
C CYS A 59 4.56 -12.20 -11.61
N ILE A 60 3.97 -11.01 -11.51
CA ILE A 60 2.56 -10.83 -11.09
C ILE A 60 1.63 -11.61 -12.03
N GLU A 61 1.74 -11.39 -13.34
CA GLU A 61 0.93 -12.09 -14.35
C GLU A 61 1.09 -13.61 -14.23
N HIS A 62 2.33 -14.10 -14.11
CA HIS A 62 2.59 -15.52 -13.97
C HIS A 62 1.97 -16.10 -12.69
N LEU A 63 2.18 -15.47 -11.53
CA LEU A 63 1.67 -15.96 -10.23
C LEU A 63 0.15 -16.03 -10.21
N VAL A 64 -0.52 -15.01 -10.74
CA VAL A 64 -1.98 -14.94 -10.76
C VAL A 64 -2.54 -15.94 -11.77
N ASN A 65 -1.93 -16.09 -12.95
CA ASN A 65 -2.33 -17.10 -13.93
C ASN A 65 -2.11 -18.54 -13.44
N GLN A 66 -1.12 -18.78 -12.58
CA GLN A 66 -0.93 -20.08 -11.92
C GLN A 66 -1.89 -20.29 -10.74
N GLY A 67 -2.68 -19.29 -10.36
CA GLY A 67 -3.59 -19.34 -9.21
C GLY A 67 -2.89 -19.30 -7.85
N THR A 68 -1.60 -18.99 -7.80
CA THR A 68 -0.82 -18.90 -6.55
C THR A 68 -0.69 -17.46 -6.04
N GLY A 69 -0.98 -16.48 -6.89
CA GLY A 69 -0.88 -15.06 -6.58
C GLY A 69 -2.24 -14.42 -6.31
N ASP A 70 -2.37 -13.75 -5.17
CA ASP A 70 -3.51 -12.90 -4.86
C ASP A 70 -3.16 -11.44 -5.13
N VAL A 71 -3.90 -10.79 -6.05
CA VAL A 71 -3.70 -9.38 -6.41
C VAL A 71 -4.23 -8.42 -5.34
N ASN A 72 -5.08 -8.92 -4.45
CA ASN A 72 -5.62 -8.21 -3.29
C ASN A 72 -4.98 -8.72 -2.00
N ALA A 73 -3.83 -9.41 -2.08
CA ALA A 73 -3.05 -9.77 -0.91
C ALA A 73 -2.84 -8.53 -0.04
N PHE A 74 -3.00 -8.69 1.26
CA PHE A 74 -2.87 -7.58 2.20
C PHE A 74 -1.98 -8.04 3.35
N ASP A 75 -0.81 -7.40 3.48
CA ASP A 75 0.21 -7.79 4.45
C ASP A 75 0.73 -6.55 5.19
N ASP A 76 0.53 -6.54 6.50
CA ASP A 76 0.87 -5.44 7.42
C ASP A 76 0.48 -4.05 6.85
N GLY A 77 -0.75 -3.90 6.36
CA GLY A 77 -1.23 -2.63 5.80
C GLY A 77 -0.94 -2.42 4.30
N TRP A 78 -0.18 -3.30 3.62
CA TRP A 78 0.20 -3.08 2.22
C TRP A 78 -0.47 -4.05 1.28
N SER A 79 -0.95 -3.53 0.15
CA SER A 79 -1.41 -4.31 -1.00
C SER A 79 -0.40 -4.23 -2.15
N PRO A 80 -0.43 -5.17 -3.12
CA PRO A 80 0.41 -5.09 -4.30
C PRO A 80 0.28 -3.75 -5.03
N LEU A 81 -0.94 -3.22 -5.09
CA LEU A 81 -1.22 -1.97 -5.79
C LEU A 81 -0.69 -0.76 -5.01
N LEU A 82 -0.75 -0.77 -3.68
CA LEU A 82 -0.08 0.24 -2.82
C LEU A 82 1.44 0.20 -2.98
N ASN A 83 2.05 -0.98 -2.99
CA ASN A 83 3.49 -1.16 -3.21
C ASN A 83 3.95 -0.62 -4.59
N ALA A 84 3.17 -0.92 -5.63
CA ALA A 84 3.42 -0.42 -6.97
C ALA A 84 3.27 1.11 -7.05
N ALA A 85 2.24 1.67 -6.41
CA ALA A 85 2.02 3.12 -6.36
C ALA A 85 3.15 3.85 -5.60
N CYS A 86 3.62 3.28 -4.48
CA CYS A 86 4.71 3.85 -3.67
C CYS A 86 6.03 3.95 -4.44
N ASN A 87 6.35 2.94 -5.26
CA ASN A 87 7.59 2.91 -6.05
C ASN A 87 7.45 3.47 -7.47
N GLY A 88 6.28 4.01 -7.84
CA GLY A 88 6.09 4.57 -9.18
C GLY A 88 5.98 3.52 -10.29
N HIS A 89 5.63 2.27 -9.97
CA HIS A 89 5.57 1.16 -10.92
C HIS A 89 4.26 1.11 -11.70
N VAL A 90 4.10 2.06 -12.63
CA VAL A 90 2.92 2.21 -13.50
C VAL A 90 2.51 0.92 -14.21
N ALA A 91 3.49 0.17 -14.74
CA ALA A 91 3.23 -1.08 -15.44
C ALA A 91 2.65 -2.17 -14.52
N CYS A 92 3.07 -2.21 -13.25
CA CYS A 92 2.50 -3.11 -12.25
C CYS A 92 1.08 -2.69 -11.89
N ILE A 93 0.81 -1.39 -11.69
CA ILE A 93 -0.54 -0.87 -11.42
C ILE A 93 -1.50 -1.29 -12.54
N SER A 94 -1.07 -1.12 -13.80
CA SER A 94 -1.88 -1.46 -14.97
C SER A 94 -2.21 -2.96 -15.03
N VAL A 95 -1.21 -3.81 -14.77
CA VAL A 95 -1.38 -5.27 -14.73
C VAL A 95 -2.27 -5.70 -13.56
N LEU A 96 -2.04 -5.18 -12.36
CA LEU A 96 -2.84 -5.49 -11.19
C LEU A 96 -4.31 -5.12 -11.42
N ALA A 97 -4.58 -3.94 -11.97
CA ALA A 97 -5.93 -3.52 -12.31
C ALA A 97 -6.57 -4.40 -13.40
N LEU A 98 -5.80 -4.83 -14.41
CA LEU A 98 -6.27 -5.79 -15.42
C LEU A 98 -6.63 -7.15 -14.82
N LEU A 99 -5.95 -7.53 -13.73
CA LEU A 99 -6.20 -8.75 -12.97
C LEU A 99 -7.25 -8.57 -11.86
N ASN A 100 -8.07 -7.51 -11.95
CA ASN A 100 -9.14 -7.18 -10.99
C ASN A 100 -8.64 -6.88 -9.56
N ALA A 101 -7.46 -6.28 -9.40
CA ALA A 101 -7.07 -5.69 -8.13
C ALA A 101 -8.00 -4.50 -7.77
N ASP A 102 -8.26 -4.33 -6.48
CA ASP A 102 -8.98 -3.17 -5.97
C ASP A 102 -8.09 -1.91 -6.07
N VAL A 103 -8.44 -1.02 -7.01
CA VAL A 103 -7.75 0.24 -7.26
C VAL A 103 -7.96 1.29 -6.15
N ASN A 104 -8.88 1.02 -5.21
CA ASN A 104 -9.16 1.85 -4.04
C ASN A 104 -8.70 1.19 -2.74
N ALA A 105 -7.97 0.07 -2.80
CA ALA A 105 -7.44 -0.60 -1.62
C ALA A 105 -6.58 0.36 -0.79
N CYS A 106 -6.94 0.56 0.46
CA CYS A 106 -6.23 1.41 1.40
C CYS A 106 -5.50 0.59 2.47
N ASP A 107 -4.48 1.18 3.08
CA ASP A 107 -3.83 0.61 4.26
C ASP A 107 -4.66 0.80 5.53
N ASP A 108 -4.14 0.32 6.66
CA ASP A 108 -4.80 0.40 7.97
C ASP A 108 -5.03 1.85 8.44
N ASP A 109 -4.26 2.81 7.92
CA ASP A 109 -4.40 4.24 8.19
C ASP A 109 -5.31 4.95 7.16
N GLY A 110 -5.86 4.21 6.20
CA GLY A 110 -6.76 4.70 5.16
C GLY A 110 -6.03 5.33 3.97
N TYR A 111 -4.71 5.18 3.85
CA TYR A 111 -3.96 5.69 2.71
C TYR A 111 -4.21 4.82 1.48
N GLY A 112 -4.93 5.39 0.51
CA GLY A 112 -5.18 4.77 -0.77
C GLY A 112 -4.05 4.95 -1.78
N PRO A 113 -4.12 4.27 -2.94
CA PRO A 113 -3.06 4.27 -3.94
C PRO A 113 -2.83 5.64 -4.57
N VAL A 114 -3.91 6.41 -4.76
CA VAL A 114 -3.83 7.80 -5.25
C VAL A 114 -3.12 8.69 -4.24
N TYR A 115 -3.44 8.55 -2.95
CA TYR A 115 -2.78 9.32 -1.89
C TYR A 115 -1.28 9.05 -1.86
N ILE A 116 -0.89 7.77 -1.89
CA ILE A 116 0.51 7.36 -1.91
C ILE A 116 1.21 7.91 -3.16
N ALA A 117 0.64 7.71 -4.35
CA ALA A 117 1.23 8.22 -5.58
C ALA A 117 1.40 9.76 -5.56
N ALA A 118 0.44 10.50 -4.97
CA ALA A 118 0.54 11.95 -4.79
C ALA A 118 1.64 12.33 -3.78
N GLN A 119 1.71 11.65 -2.64
CA GLN A 119 2.70 11.89 -1.60
C GLN A 119 4.14 11.74 -2.11
N TYR A 120 4.38 10.76 -2.97
CA TYR A 120 5.70 10.50 -3.57
C TYR A 120 5.92 11.24 -4.90
N GLY A 121 4.93 11.99 -5.40
CA GLY A 121 5.04 12.77 -6.64
C GLY A 121 5.06 11.93 -7.93
N HIS A 122 4.51 10.71 -7.90
CA HIS A 122 4.45 9.81 -9.05
C HIS A 122 3.28 10.18 -9.98
N VAL A 123 3.48 11.23 -10.79
CA VAL A 123 2.44 11.77 -11.69
C VAL A 123 1.91 10.73 -12.67
N GLU A 124 2.77 9.87 -13.23
CA GLU A 124 2.33 8.82 -14.17
C GLU A 124 1.44 7.76 -13.49
N CYS A 125 1.72 7.43 -12.22
CA CYS A 125 0.86 6.57 -11.42
C CYS A 125 -0.49 7.22 -11.17
N LEU A 126 -0.52 8.51 -10.82
CA LEU A 126 -1.76 9.26 -10.64
C LEU A 126 -2.61 9.29 -11.90
N GLN A 127 -2.01 9.54 -13.07
CA GLN A 127 -2.70 9.53 -14.35
C GLN A 127 -3.29 8.15 -14.65
N THR A 128 -2.53 7.09 -14.37
CA THR A 128 -2.97 5.71 -14.59
C THR A 128 -4.11 5.34 -13.64
N LEU A 129 -3.99 5.64 -12.35
CA LEU A 129 -5.04 5.41 -11.36
C LEU A 129 -6.32 6.20 -11.69
N ALA A 130 -6.18 7.45 -12.13
CA ALA A 130 -7.31 8.25 -12.60
C ALA A 130 -7.99 7.63 -13.85
N HIS A 131 -7.21 7.08 -14.78
CA HIS A 131 -7.75 6.37 -15.94
C HIS A 131 -8.49 5.08 -15.54
N LEU A 132 -8.01 4.41 -14.48
CA LEU A 132 -8.64 3.24 -13.88
C LEU A 132 -9.84 3.58 -12.99
N LYS A 133 -10.27 4.85 -12.95
CA LYS A 133 -11.38 5.35 -12.12
C LYS A 133 -11.18 5.14 -10.62
N ALA A 134 -9.93 5.16 -10.15
CA ALA A 134 -9.66 5.24 -8.72
C ALA A 134 -10.25 6.55 -8.15
N ASP A 135 -10.72 6.51 -6.90
CA ASP A 135 -11.25 7.68 -6.23
C ASP A 135 -10.13 8.64 -5.87
N VAL A 136 -9.97 9.67 -6.68
CA VAL A 136 -8.94 10.70 -6.49
C VAL A 136 -9.20 11.61 -5.29
N ASN A 137 -10.41 11.56 -4.72
CA ASN A 137 -10.80 12.31 -3.53
C ASN A 137 -10.79 11.44 -2.27
N ALA A 138 -10.41 10.16 -2.37
CA ALA A 138 -10.37 9.24 -1.23
C ALA A 138 -9.47 9.82 -0.14
N CYS A 139 -10.08 10.17 0.99
CA CYS A 139 -9.39 10.69 2.15
C CYS A 139 -8.92 9.54 3.05
N ASN A 140 -7.79 9.73 3.72
CA ASN A 140 -7.34 8.79 4.74
C ASN A 140 -8.20 8.89 6.02
N ASN A 141 -7.88 8.08 7.03
CA ASN A 141 -8.62 8.06 8.30
C ASN A 141 -8.51 9.38 9.09
N THR A 142 -7.58 10.28 8.74
CA THR A 142 -7.46 11.62 9.33
C THR A 142 -8.19 12.71 8.55
N GLY A 143 -8.84 12.35 7.43
CA GLY A 143 -9.56 13.28 6.56
C GLY A 143 -8.66 14.06 5.59
N ALA A 144 -7.38 13.70 5.48
CA ALA A 144 -6.45 14.29 4.51
C ALA A 144 -6.71 13.72 3.11
N SER A 145 -6.89 14.63 2.15
CA SER A 145 -7.12 14.29 0.74
C SER A 145 -5.81 14.25 -0.03
N PRO A 146 -5.69 13.47 -1.12
CA PRO A 146 -4.48 13.45 -1.97
C PRO A 146 -4.12 14.86 -2.47
N VAL A 147 -5.13 15.68 -2.76
CA VAL A 147 -4.97 17.09 -3.19
C VAL A 147 -4.35 17.98 -2.11
N SER A 148 -4.51 17.68 -0.83
CA SER A 148 -3.88 18.47 0.25
C SER A 148 -2.38 18.22 0.38
N ILE A 149 -1.84 17.20 -0.29
CA ILE A 149 -0.45 16.75 -0.20
C ILE A 149 0.33 16.88 -1.50
N ALA A 150 -0.38 16.95 -2.64
CA ALA A 150 0.19 17.16 -3.97
C ALA A 150 0.85 18.53 -4.14
#